data_AF-A0A9W6JLG6-F1
#
_entry.id   AF-A0A9W6JLG6-F1
#
_cell.length_a   1.000
_cell.length_b   1.000
_cell.length_c   1.000
_cell.angle_alpha   90.00
_cell.angle_beta   90.00
_cell.angle_gamma   90.00
#
_symmetry.space_group_name_H-M   'P 1'
#
loop_
_entity.id
_entity.type
_entity.pdbx_description
1 polymer ?
#
loop_
_entity_poly.entity_id
_entity_poly.type
_entity_poly.pdbx_seq_one_letter_code
_entity_poly.pdbx_strand_id
1 'polypeptide(L)' 'MDIDPFEQGLIAAANGGSLNDNPYEAGSEEHRLWDEGFLQGARDAEPAGPE' A
#
# COMPACT_ATOMS: atom_id res chain seq x y z
N MET A 1 17.08 -8.14 2.73
CA MET A 1 16.32 -7.34 3.71
C MET A 1 14.89 -7.53 3.28
N ASP A 2 14.16 -8.38 4.00
CA ASP A 2 12.75 -8.62 3.71
C ASP A 2 12.01 -7.36 4.15
N ILE A 3 11.49 -6.60 3.18
CA ILE A 3 10.71 -5.40 3.43
C ILE A 3 9.38 -5.87 4.00
N ASP A 4 8.99 -5.37 5.17
CA ASP A 4 7.72 -5.74 5.80
C ASP A 4 6.52 -5.48 4.86
N PRO A 5 5.45 -6.29 4.90
CA PRO A 5 4.29 -6.14 4.00
C PRO A 5 3.73 -4.72 3.98
N PHE A 6 3.70 -4.06 5.13
CA PHE A 6 3.26 -2.66 5.25
C PHE A 6 4.13 -1.69 4.43
N GLU A 7 5.45 -1.80 4.51
CA GLU A 7 6.35 -0.92 3.77
C GLU A 7 6.30 -1.21 2.25
N GLN A 8 6.06 -2.48 1.86
CA GLN A 8 5.78 -2.81 0.47
C GLN A 8 4.50 -2.13 -0.05
N GLY A 9 3.44 -2.08 0.78
CA GLY A 9 2.21 -1.36 0.44
C GLY A 9 2.44 0.13 0.24
N LEU A 10 3.18 0.78 1.14
CA LEU A 10 3.56 2.20 1.01
C LEU A 10 4.27 2.48 -0.31
N ILE A 11 5.24 1.64 -0.67
CA ILE A 11 6.01 1.76 -1.91
C ILE A 11 5.09 1.57 -3.13
N ALA A 12 4.22 0.56 -3.11
CA ALA A 12 3.29 0.30 -4.20
C ALA A 12 2.36 1.50 -4.45
N ALA A 13 1.84 2.11 -3.38
CA ALA A 13 1.02 3.32 -3.50
C ALA A 13 1.82 4.52 -4.03
N ALA A 14 3.05 4.74 -3.54
CA ALA A 14 3.93 5.81 -4.03
C ALA A 14 4.30 5.65 -5.53
N ASN A 15 4.30 4.42 -6.05
CA ASN A 15 4.54 4.13 -7.46
C ASN A 15 3.25 4.19 -8.32
N GLY A 16 2.09 4.51 -7.74
CA GLY A 16 0.82 4.57 -8.44
C GLY A 16 0.23 3.18 -8.76
N GLY A 17 0.56 2.16 -7.96
CA GLY A 17 -0.02 0.83 -8.06
C GLY A 17 -1.50 0.78 -7.66
N SER A 18 -2.04 -0.41 -7.51
CA SER A 18 -3.43 -0.68 -7.11
C SER A 18 -3.49 -1.65 -5.93
N LEU A 19 -4.57 -1.65 -5.15
CA LEU A 19 -4.81 -2.66 -4.11
C LEU A 19 -4.80 -4.10 -4.66
N ASN A 20 -5.09 -4.28 -5.95
CA ASN A 20 -5.01 -5.59 -6.61
C ASN A 20 -3.57 -6.07 -6.86
N ASP A 21 -2.56 -5.21 -6.70
CA ASP A 21 -1.14 -5.58 -6.79
C ASP A 21 -0.62 -6.22 -5.49
N ASN A 22 -1.48 -6.36 -4.47
CA ASN A 22 -1.15 -7.03 -3.22
C ASN A 22 -0.70 -8.49 -3.50
N PRO A 23 0.57 -8.85 -3.24
CA PRO A 23 1.08 -10.18 -3.57
C PRO A 23 0.65 -11.25 -2.55
N TYR A 24 0.07 -10.85 -1.42
CA TYR A 24 -0.26 -11.74 -0.32
C TYR A 24 -1.66 -12.35 -0.48
N GLU A 25 -1.90 -13.50 0.17
CA GLU A 25 -3.19 -14.17 0.09
C GLU A 25 -4.29 -13.35 0.80
N ALA A 26 -5.42 -13.13 0.12
CA ALA A 26 -6.55 -12.42 0.71
C ALA A 26 -7.01 -13.06 2.02
N GLY A 27 -6.98 -12.28 3.11
CA GLY A 27 -7.32 -12.74 4.46
C GLY A 27 -6.12 -13.14 5.32
N SER A 28 -4.91 -13.16 4.77
CA SER A 28 -3.67 -13.28 5.56
C SER A 28 -3.35 -11.98 6.32
N GLU A 29 -2.51 -12.09 7.35
CA GLU A 29 -2.05 -10.92 8.11
C GLU A 29 -1.21 -10.00 7.22
N GLU A 30 -0.36 -10.56 6.38
CA GLU A 30 0.47 -9.83 5.43
C GLU A 30 -0.35 -9.07 4.40
N HIS A 31 -1.43 -9.66 3.86
CA HIS A 31 -2.35 -8.95 2.97
C HIS A 31 -2.96 -7.74 3.66
N ARG A 32 -3.41 -7.90 4.90
CA ARG A 32 -3.98 -6.80 5.67
C ARG A 32 -2.94 -5.70 5.92
N LEU A 33 -1.73 -6.07 6.33
CA LEU A 33 -0.64 -5.11 6.58
C LEU A 33 -0.25 -4.36 5.31
N TRP A 34 -0.17 -5.05 4.17
CA TRP A 34 0.12 -4.44 2.87
C TRP A 34 -0.99 -3.47 2.46
N ASP A 35 -2.26 -3.84 2.60
CA ASP A 35 -3.40 -2.96 2.32
C ASP A 35 -3.37 -1.70 3.19
N GLU A 36 -3.08 -1.85 4.49
CA GLU A 36 -2.93 -0.71 5.42
C GLU A 36 -1.81 0.24 4.98
N GLY A 37 -0.67 -0.32 4.56
CA GLY A 37 0.46 0.46 4.01
C GLY A 37 0.11 1.16 2.71
N PHE A 38 -0.53 0.46 1.78
CA PHE A 38 -0.96 1.02 0.50
C PHE A 38 -1.94 2.18 0.68
N LEU A 39 -2.97 1.99 1.51
CA LEU A 39 -3.95 3.04 1.81
C LEU A 39 -3.30 4.26 2.45
N GLN A 40 -2.32 4.07 3.34
CA GLN A 40 -1.58 5.18 3.94
C GLN A 40 -0.74 5.92 2.90
N GLY A 41 -0.02 5.19 2.05
CA GLY A 41 0.82 5.78 0.99
C GLY A 41 -0.01 6.51 -0.06
N ALA A 42 -1.18 5.98 -0.40
CA ALA A 42 -2.09 6.60 -1.37
C ALA A 42 -2.61 7.94 -0.84
N ARG A 43 -2.94 8.03 0.46
CA ARG A 43 -3.38 9.28 1.09
C ARG A 43 -2.31 10.36 1.12
N ASP A 44 -1.04 9.97 1.21
CA ASP A 44 0.11 10.89 1.17
C ASP A 44 0.45 11.29 -0.28
N ALA A 45 0.22 10.38 -1.24
CA ALA A 45 0.48 10.57 -2.66
C ALA A 45 -0.62 11.38 -3.39
N GLU A 46 -1.83 11.46 -2.83
CA GLU A 46 -2.82 12.45 -3.27
C GLU A 46 -2.36 13.83 -2.80
N PRO A 47 -1.87 14.73 -3.69
CA PRO A 47 -1.78 16.13 -3.31
C PRO A 47 -3.21 16.54 -2.96
N ALA A 48 -3.41 17.12 -1.77
CA ALA A 48 -4.66 17.78 -1.42
C ALA A 48 -5.21 18.47 -2.67
N GLY A 49 -6.34 17.96 -3.19
CA GLY A 49 -6.87 18.42 -4.47
C GLY A 49 -6.99 19.94 -4.47
N PRO A 50 -6.74 20.61 -5.61
CA PRO A 50 -6.76 22.06 -5.64
C PRO A 50 -8.15 22.56 -5.23
N GLU A 51 -8.19 23.37 -4.17
CA GLU A 51 -9.33 24.22 -3.83
C GLU A 51 -9.59 25.28 -4.92
#